data_AF-A0A3G6S7Y3-F1
#
_entry.id   AF-A0A3G6S7Y3-F1
#
_cell.length_a   1.000
_cell.length_b   1.000
_cell.length_c   1.000
_cell.angle_alpha   90.00
_cell.angle_beta   90.00
_cell.angle_gamma   90.00
#
_symmetry.space_group_name_H-M   'P 1'
#
loop_
_entity.id
_entity.type
_entity.pdbx_description
1 polymer ?
#
loop_
_entity_poly.entity_id
_entity_poly.type
_entity_poly.pdbx_seq_one_letter_code
_entity_poly.pdbx_strand_id
1 'polypeptide(L)'
;MNNTMDSTKKNINEESYDLRVNKGQLPTIMIAGHLFYVDIRMGMLRPKDDFLSKGIVFSNIQNYYDEDQNSYIIPYNPKKHEFQDIDFSSHKEFPKDLIAVQFPIENELDRIGWNRHHGFELREGLSEEGFQIQFEANQIPLEKTFLAGVIKSNLNSVKTTANHKEKPKNNKSKGRKI
;
A
#
# COMPACT_ATOMS: atom_id res chain seq x y z
N MET A 1 17.25 -34.52 -30.53
CA MET A 1 17.54 -33.49 -29.50
C MET A 1 16.40 -32.49 -29.52
N ASN A 2 15.78 -32.31 -28.36
CA ASN A 2 14.52 -31.63 -28.15
C ASN A 2 14.62 -30.13 -28.45
N ASN A 3 13.58 -29.56 -29.06
CA ASN A 3 13.25 -28.16 -28.82
C ASN A 3 11.73 -27.96 -28.89
N THR A 4 11.04 -28.50 -27.91
CA THR A 4 9.65 -28.14 -27.60
C THR A 4 9.71 -26.81 -26.83
N MET A 5 9.96 -25.71 -27.54
CA MET A 5 9.68 -24.38 -26.96
C MET A 5 8.17 -24.21 -26.91
N ASP A 6 7.69 -24.28 -25.69
CA ASP A 6 6.34 -24.10 -25.17
C ASP A 6 5.55 -22.98 -25.89
N SER A 7 4.75 -23.36 -26.90
CA SER A 7 3.83 -22.49 -27.65
C SER A 7 2.73 -21.85 -26.79
N THR A 8 2.66 -22.23 -25.51
CA THR A 8 1.65 -21.80 -24.55
C THR A 8 1.98 -20.44 -23.92
N LYS A 9 3.27 -20.10 -23.78
CA LYS A 9 3.70 -18.79 -23.24
C LYS A 9 3.53 -17.62 -24.20
N LYS A 10 3.56 -17.87 -25.52
CA LYS A 10 3.48 -16.80 -26.53
C LYS A 10 2.07 -16.20 -26.70
N ASN A 11 1.02 -16.83 -26.15
CA ASN A 11 -0.38 -16.40 -26.35
C ASN A 11 -0.99 -15.58 -25.21
N ILE A 12 -0.54 -15.76 -23.96
CA ILE A 12 -1.16 -15.09 -22.80
C ILE A 12 -0.92 -13.57 -22.81
N ASN A 13 0.26 -13.14 -23.25
CA ASN A 13 0.62 -11.72 -23.31
C ASN A 13 -0.26 -10.93 -24.31
N GLU A 14 -0.47 -11.50 -25.51
CA GLU A 14 -1.27 -10.85 -26.54
C GLU A 14 -2.77 -10.86 -26.21
N GLU A 15 -3.29 -11.88 -25.51
CA GLU A 15 -4.68 -11.90 -25.05
C GLU A 15 -4.94 -10.82 -23.99
N SER A 16 -4.09 -10.73 -22.96
CA SER A 16 -4.19 -9.69 -21.94
C SER A 16 -4.05 -8.28 -22.54
N TYR A 17 -3.14 -8.12 -23.50
CA TYR A 17 -2.98 -6.87 -24.25
C TYR A 17 -4.25 -6.53 -25.04
N ASP A 18 -4.84 -7.48 -25.77
CA ASP A 18 -6.09 -7.29 -26.52
C ASP A 18 -7.26 -6.91 -25.59
N LEU A 19 -7.41 -7.60 -24.45
CA LEU A 19 -8.40 -7.29 -23.43
C LEU A 19 -8.27 -5.84 -22.96
N ARG A 20 -7.03 -5.40 -22.69
CA ARG A 20 -6.78 -4.05 -22.16
C ARG A 20 -6.86 -2.95 -23.21
N VAL A 21 -6.33 -3.17 -24.40
CA VAL A 21 -6.17 -2.14 -25.45
C VAL A 21 -7.37 -2.07 -26.36
N ASN A 22 -7.84 -3.21 -26.88
CA ASN A 22 -8.89 -3.26 -27.89
C ASN A 22 -10.28 -3.41 -27.27
N LYS A 23 -10.40 -4.18 -26.18
CA LYS A 23 -11.69 -4.37 -25.47
C LYS A 23 -11.90 -3.40 -24.31
N GLY A 24 -10.88 -2.63 -23.94
CA GLY A 24 -10.97 -1.60 -22.91
C GLY A 24 -11.15 -2.13 -21.48
N GLN A 25 -10.86 -3.42 -21.23
CA GLN A 25 -10.98 -4.02 -19.91
C GLN A 25 -9.87 -3.49 -18.99
N LEU A 26 -10.26 -2.86 -17.89
CA LEU A 26 -9.31 -2.44 -16.85
C LEU A 26 -8.77 -3.66 -16.10
N PRO A 27 -7.49 -3.65 -15.68
CA PRO A 27 -7.00 -4.63 -14.73
C PRO A 27 -7.79 -4.57 -13.43
N THR A 28 -7.77 -5.66 -12.69
CA THR A 28 -8.47 -5.78 -11.40
C THR A 28 -7.54 -6.26 -10.32
N ILE A 29 -7.78 -5.85 -9.08
CA ILE A 29 -7.08 -6.36 -7.91
C ILE A 29 -8.08 -6.81 -6.85
N MET A 30 -7.87 -8.00 -6.30
CA MET A 30 -8.61 -8.52 -5.15
C MET A 30 -7.92 -8.08 -3.85
N ILE A 31 -8.64 -7.40 -2.96
CA ILE A 31 -8.14 -6.96 -1.66
C ILE A 31 -9.10 -7.44 -0.58
N ALA A 32 -8.63 -8.40 0.23
CA ALA A 32 -9.41 -9.00 1.32
C ALA A 32 -10.82 -9.46 0.92
N GLY A 33 -10.95 -10.06 -0.27
CA GLY A 33 -12.22 -10.57 -0.81
C GLY A 33 -13.08 -9.55 -1.55
N HIS A 34 -12.62 -8.30 -1.68
CA HIS A 34 -13.30 -7.27 -2.47
C HIS A 34 -12.53 -6.95 -3.75
N LEU A 35 -13.24 -6.87 -4.88
CA LEU A 35 -12.62 -6.63 -6.19
C LEU A 35 -12.63 -5.15 -6.55
N PHE A 36 -11.48 -4.64 -6.96
CA PHE A 36 -11.31 -3.28 -7.45
C PHE A 36 -10.85 -3.28 -8.90
N TYR A 37 -11.28 -2.28 -9.67
CA TYR A 37 -10.67 -1.92 -10.94
C TYR A 37 -9.46 -1.02 -10.69
N VAL A 38 -8.36 -1.30 -11.39
CA VAL A 38 -7.20 -0.40 -11.47
C VAL A 38 -7.55 0.68 -12.49
N ASP A 39 -7.91 1.87 -12.02
CA ASP A 39 -8.37 2.97 -12.86
C ASP A 39 -7.33 4.09 -12.86
N ILE A 40 -6.29 3.93 -13.69
CA ILE A 40 -5.19 4.91 -13.81
C ILE A 40 -5.70 6.29 -14.21
N ARG A 41 -6.73 6.36 -15.06
CA ARG A 41 -7.29 7.64 -15.51
C ARG A 41 -7.93 8.39 -14.34
N MET A 42 -8.58 7.67 -13.42
CA MET A 42 -9.15 8.24 -12.21
C MET A 42 -8.16 8.34 -11.05
N GLY A 43 -6.94 7.79 -11.19
CA GLY A 43 -5.93 7.79 -10.14
C GLY A 43 -6.34 6.99 -8.91
N MET A 44 -7.06 5.88 -9.07
CA MET A 44 -7.56 5.09 -7.95
C MET A 44 -7.77 3.60 -8.24
N LEU A 45 -7.84 2.81 -7.16
CA LEU A 45 -8.52 1.52 -7.15
C LEU A 45 -10.00 1.76 -6.91
N ARG A 46 -10.81 1.60 -7.96
CA ARG A 46 -12.24 1.85 -7.93
C ARG A 46 -13.01 0.56 -7.60
N PRO A 47 -13.84 0.53 -6.53
CA PRO A 47 -14.56 -0.67 -6.15
C PRO A 47 -15.46 -1.14 -7.31
N LYS A 48 -15.54 -2.45 -7.49
CA LYS A 48 -16.32 -3.03 -8.60
C LYS A 48 -17.82 -2.99 -8.32
N ASP A 49 -18.23 -3.28 -7.08
CA ASP A 49 -19.62 -3.45 -6.68
C ASP A 49 -20.01 -2.75 -5.35
N ASP A 50 -19.06 -2.12 -4.65
CA ASP A 50 -19.33 -1.25 -3.51
C ASP A 50 -19.35 0.23 -3.91
N PHE A 51 -20.51 0.71 -4.34
CA PHE A 51 -20.70 2.12 -4.76
C PHE A 51 -20.68 3.12 -3.60
N LEU A 52 -20.70 2.66 -2.34
CA LEU A 52 -20.59 3.52 -1.16
C LEU A 52 -19.14 3.72 -0.74
N SER A 53 -18.26 2.77 -1.04
CA SER A 53 -16.82 2.92 -0.86
C SER A 53 -16.27 4.02 -1.75
N LYS A 54 -15.40 4.85 -1.17
CA LYS A 54 -14.63 5.86 -1.92
C LYS A 54 -13.48 5.27 -2.73
N GLY A 55 -13.26 3.96 -2.64
CA GLY A 55 -12.09 3.28 -3.21
C GLY A 55 -10.78 3.70 -2.54
N ILE A 56 -9.68 3.44 -3.24
CA ILE A 56 -8.33 3.78 -2.76
C ILE A 56 -7.70 4.72 -3.78
N VAL A 57 -7.62 6.01 -3.45
CA VAL A 57 -7.00 7.03 -4.31
C VAL A 57 -5.47 6.93 -4.17
N PHE A 58 -4.75 6.80 -5.29
CA PHE A 58 -3.31 6.56 -5.28
C PHE A 58 -2.52 7.71 -4.62
N SER A 59 -2.90 8.96 -4.87
CA SER A 59 -2.27 10.13 -4.23
C SER A 59 -2.39 10.12 -2.71
N ASN A 60 -3.41 9.47 -2.14
CA ASN A 60 -3.61 9.41 -0.69
C ASN A 60 -2.71 8.37 -0.03
N ILE A 61 -2.18 7.41 -0.79
CA ILE A 61 -1.36 6.31 -0.28
C ILE A 61 0.12 6.44 -0.67
N GLN A 62 0.51 7.55 -1.30
CA GLN A 62 1.88 7.75 -1.78
C GLN A 62 2.94 7.66 -0.65
N ASN A 63 2.59 8.12 0.56
CA ASN A 63 3.45 8.02 1.75
C ASN A 63 3.60 6.59 2.31
N TYR A 64 2.86 5.63 1.75
CA TYR A 64 2.88 4.22 2.13
C TYR A 64 3.61 3.35 1.10
N TYR A 65 4.36 3.98 0.18
CA TYR A 65 5.25 3.30 -0.74
C TYR A 65 6.47 2.75 0.01
N ASP A 66 6.75 1.47 -0.22
CA ASP A 66 7.93 0.76 0.24
C ASP A 66 8.89 0.61 -0.95
N GLU A 67 9.99 1.37 -0.93
CA GLU A 67 11.02 1.36 -1.99
C GLU A 67 11.70 -0.01 -2.11
N ASP A 68 11.95 -0.70 -1.00
CA ASP A 68 12.64 -2.00 -1.00
C ASP A 68 11.79 -3.09 -1.65
N GLN A 69 10.47 -3.02 -1.43
CA GLN A 69 9.50 -3.98 -1.97
C GLN A 69 8.85 -3.51 -3.30
N ASN A 70 9.15 -2.29 -3.74
CA ASN A 70 8.49 -1.60 -4.85
C ASN A 70 6.95 -1.71 -4.83
N SER A 71 6.33 -1.51 -3.67
CA SER A 71 4.91 -1.76 -3.48
C SER A 71 4.28 -0.79 -2.49
N TYR A 72 2.96 -0.64 -2.56
CA TYR A 72 2.20 0.02 -1.51
C TYR A 72 1.95 -0.96 -0.37
N ILE A 73 2.16 -0.52 0.87
CA ILE A 73 1.75 -1.26 2.08
C ILE A 73 0.87 -0.35 2.92
N ILE A 74 -0.45 -0.47 2.77
CA ILE A 74 -1.42 0.47 3.34
C ILE A 74 -2.22 -0.17 4.48
N PRO A 75 -2.60 0.59 5.51
CA PRO A 75 -3.68 0.21 6.40
C PRO A 75 -5.03 0.23 5.67
N TYR A 76 -5.78 -0.85 5.81
CA TYR A 76 -7.02 -1.08 5.10
C TYR A 76 -8.11 -1.59 6.03
N ASN A 77 -9.32 -1.05 5.86
CA ASN A 77 -10.51 -1.49 6.58
C ASN A 77 -11.31 -2.47 5.71
N PRO A 78 -11.26 -3.78 5.98
CA PRO A 78 -11.92 -4.77 5.14
C PRO A 78 -13.44 -4.76 5.24
N LYS A 79 -14.03 -4.04 6.22
CA LYS A 79 -15.49 -3.89 6.34
C LYS A 79 -16.03 -2.73 5.52
N LYS A 80 -15.24 -1.66 5.37
CA LYS A 80 -15.60 -0.47 4.59
C LYS A 80 -15.04 -0.51 3.17
N HIS A 81 -14.14 -1.45 2.90
CA HIS A 81 -13.39 -1.56 1.65
C HIS A 81 -12.63 -0.27 1.30
N GLU A 82 -11.98 0.32 2.31
CA GLU A 82 -11.36 1.64 2.19
C GLU A 82 -9.97 1.65 2.84
N PHE A 83 -9.07 2.42 2.22
CA PHE A 83 -7.86 2.89 2.88
C PHE A 83 -8.22 3.74 4.10
N GLN A 84 -7.54 3.52 5.21
CA GLN A 84 -7.72 4.33 6.41
C GLN A 84 -6.36 4.86 6.87
N ASP A 85 -6.18 6.18 6.74
CA ASP A 85 -4.99 6.85 7.25
C ASP A 85 -4.97 6.78 8.78
N ILE A 86 -3.84 6.36 9.34
CA ILE A 86 -3.67 6.21 10.79
C ILE A 86 -2.60 7.19 11.24
N ASP A 87 -2.99 8.13 12.10
CA ASP A 87 -2.01 8.90 12.86
C ASP A 87 -1.41 8.01 13.96
N PHE A 88 -0.33 7.30 13.62
CA PHE A 88 0.43 6.48 14.54
C PHE A 88 1.12 7.27 15.67
N SER A 89 1.12 8.61 15.61
CA SER A 89 1.65 9.46 16.68
C SER A 89 0.67 9.66 17.84
N SER A 90 -0.63 9.59 17.56
CA SER A 90 -1.67 9.79 18.57
C SER A 90 -2.16 8.48 19.23
N HIS A 91 -1.77 7.31 18.70
CA HIS A 91 -2.27 6.01 19.14
C HIS A 91 -1.21 5.20 19.90
N LYS A 92 -1.61 4.60 21.02
CA LYS A 92 -0.74 3.73 21.85
C LYS A 92 -0.77 2.27 21.43
N GLU A 93 -1.75 1.88 20.62
CA GLU A 93 -2.00 0.51 20.16
C GLU A 93 -2.45 0.52 18.69
N PHE A 94 -2.25 -0.60 18.00
CA PHE A 94 -2.76 -0.76 16.63
C PHE A 94 -4.28 -0.92 16.64
N PRO A 95 -5.01 -0.30 15.69
CA PRO A 95 -6.44 -0.55 15.51
C PRO A 95 -6.70 -2.03 15.16
N LYS A 96 -7.62 -2.67 15.89
CA LYS A 96 -7.92 -4.10 15.73
C LYS A 96 -8.77 -4.42 14.50
N ASP A 97 -9.36 -3.39 13.91
CA ASP A 97 -10.24 -3.48 12.74
C ASP A 97 -9.50 -3.23 11.42
N LEU A 98 -8.20 -2.96 11.48
CA LEU A 98 -7.38 -2.69 10.31
C LEU A 98 -6.38 -3.83 10.07
N ILE A 99 -6.15 -4.10 8.79
CA ILE A 99 -5.08 -4.98 8.31
C ILE A 99 -4.13 -4.15 7.45
N ALA A 100 -2.89 -4.62 7.28
CA ALA A 100 -2.03 -4.09 6.23
C ALA A 100 -2.27 -4.90 4.96
N VAL A 101 -2.41 -4.23 3.82
CA VAL A 101 -2.46 -4.88 2.51
C VAL A 101 -1.31 -4.37 1.65
N GLN A 102 -0.65 -5.30 0.98
CA GLN A 102 0.47 -5.02 0.09
C GLN A 102 0.08 -5.30 -1.36
N PHE A 103 0.34 -4.35 -2.25
CA PHE A 103 0.12 -4.52 -3.68
C PHE A 103 1.06 -3.65 -4.54
N PRO A 104 1.29 -4.00 -5.82
CA PRO A 104 2.18 -3.26 -6.71
C PRO A 104 1.80 -1.79 -6.90
N ILE A 105 2.76 -0.98 -7.35
CA ILE A 105 2.52 0.42 -7.72
C ILE A 105 1.73 0.54 -9.04
N GLU A 106 1.22 1.74 -9.34
CA GLU A 106 0.27 2.01 -10.43
C GLU A 106 0.76 1.54 -11.80
N ASN A 107 2.05 1.77 -12.09
CA ASN A 107 2.63 1.43 -13.37
C ASN A 107 2.84 -0.09 -13.54
N GLU A 108 2.88 -0.86 -12.45
CA GLU A 108 2.89 -2.32 -12.46
C GLU A 108 1.46 -2.89 -12.52
N LEU A 109 0.52 -2.25 -11.83
CA LEU A 109 -0.90 -2.64 -11.85
C LEU A 109 -1.56 -2.45 -13.22
N ASP A 110 -1.18 -1.40 -13.97
CA ASP A 110 -1.66 -1.16 -15.34
C ASP A 110 -0.63 -0.38 -16.16
N ARG A 111 0.47 -1.03 -16.58
CA ARG A 111 1.51 -0.43 -17.44
C ARG A 111 0.94 0.24 -18.68
N ILE A 112 -0.04 -0.39 -19.33
CA ILE A 112 -0.66 0.13 -20.55
C ILE A 112 -1.45 1.40 -20.25
N GLY A 113 -2.25 1.39 -19.18
CA GLY A 113 -2.98 2.56 -18.70
C GLY A 113 -2.04 3.70 -18.29
N TRP A 114 -0.95 3.37 -17.59
CA TRP A 114 0.10 4.30 -17.20
C TRP A 114 0.76 4.96 -18.40
N ASN A 115 1.18 4.16 -19.38
CA ASN A 115 1.83 4.67 -20.59
C ASN A 115 0.90 5.60 -21.36
N ARG A 116 -0.36 5.20 -21.55
CA ARG A 116 -1.38 6.04 -22.20
C ARG A 116 -1.62 7.34 -21.45
N HIS A 117 -1.65 7.31 -20.11
CA HIS A 117 -1.90 8.50 -19.30
C HIS A 117 -0.74 9.51 -19.39
N HIS A 118 0.49 9.03 -19.47
CA HIS A 118 1.70 9.87 -19.47
C HIS A 118 2.29 10.14 -20.86
N GLY A 119 1.67 9.62 -21.93
CA GLY A 119 2.10 9.87 -23.32
C GLY A 119 3.26 9.01 -23.80
N PHE A 120 3.50 7.86 -23.15
CA PHE A 120 4.47 6.86 -23.59
C PHE A 120 3.88 5.90 -24.62
N GLU A 121 4.75 5.16 -25.31
CA GLU A 121 4.32 4.10 -26.22
C GLU A 121 3.63 2.97 -25.44
N LEU A 122 2.54 2.40 -25.97
CA LEU A 122 1.70 1.47 -25.21
C LEU A 122 2.44 0.21 -24.73
N ARG A 123 3.44 -0.24 -25.49
CA ARG A 123 4.25 -1.43 -25.15
C ARG A 123 5.53 -1.12 -24.37
N GLU A 124 5.81 0.16 -24.09
CA GLU A 124 7.02 0.56 -23.37
C GLU A 124 7.05 -0.04 -21.96
N GLY A 125 8.15 -0.72 -21.62
CA GLY A 125 8.33 -1.35 -20.30
C GLY A 125 7.42 -2.55 -20.02
N LEU A 126 6.72 -3.10 -21.02
CA LEU A 126 6.08 -4.41 -20.88
C LEU A 126 7.16 -5.51 -20.90
N SER A 127 7.06 -6.44 -19.96
CA SER A 127 7.98 -7.58 -19.91
C SER A 127 7.70 -8.57 -21.04
N GLU A 128 8.69 -9.38 -21.38
CA GLU A 128 8.52 -10.46 -22.36
C GLU A 128 7.61 -11.57 -21.83
N GLU A 129 7.55 -11.75 -20.49
CA GLU A 129 6.68 -12.75 -19.84
C GLU A 129 5.19 -12.37 -19.84
N GLY A 130 4.89 -11.07 -19.97
CA GLY A 130 3.59 -10.58 -20.38
C GLY A 130 2.89 -9.61 -19.44
N PHE A 131 1.72 -9.17 -19.87
CA PHE A 131 0.86 -8.25 -19.14
C PHE A 131 -0.21 -9.01 -18.32
N GLN A 132 -0.26 -8.74 -17.02
CA GLN A 132 -1.24 -9.33 -16.10
C GLN A 132 -2.41 -8.37 -15.89
N ILE A 133 -3.65 -8.88 -15.95
CA ILE A 133 -4.88 -8.08 -15.76
C ILE A 133 -5.61 -8.38 -14.45
N GLN A 134 -5.15 -9.36 -13.68
CA GLN A 134 -5.78 -9.78 -12.43
C GLN A 134 -4.72 -9.90 -11.35
N PHE A 135 -4.85 -9.16 -10.26
CA PHE A 135 -3.92 -9.12 -9.14
C PHE A 135 -4.63 -9.55 -7.86
N GLU A 136 -3.85 -9.96 -6.87
CA GLU A 136 -4.32 -10.23 -5.51
C GLU A 136 -3.36 -9.55 -4.53
N ALA A 137 -3.91 -8.77 -3.60
CA ALA A 137 -3.13 -8.10 -2.58
C ALA A 137 -2.79 -9.07 -1.45
N ASN A 138 -1.55 -9.00 -0.96
CA ASN A 138 -1.12 -9.77 0.19
C ASN A 138 -1.63 -9.13 1.48
N GLN A 139 -2.20 -9.94 2.39
CA GLN A 139 -2.58 -9.47 3.71
C GLN A 139 -1.44 -9.71 4.71
N ILE A 140 -1.04 -8.65 5.39
CA ILE A 140 0.09 -8.66 6.32
C ILE A 140 -0.37 -8.07 7.67
N PRO A 141 -0.01 -8.70 8.80
CA PRO A 141 -0.23 -8.07 10.11
C PRO A 141 0.50 -6.73 10.20
N LEU A 142 -0.18 -5.68 10.68
CA LEU A 142 0.38 -4.32 10.80
C LEU A 142 1.66 -4.29 11.64
N GLU A 143 1.80 -5.18 12.62
CA GLU A 143 2.97 -5.28 13.50
C GLU A 143 4.24 -5.75 12.77
N LYS A 144 4.09 -6.34 11.58
CA LYS A 144 5.17 -6.89 10.76
C LYS A 144 5.59 -5.95 9.61
N THR A 145 4.92 -4.82 9.43
CA THR A 145 5.25 -3.85 8.37
C THR A 145 6.10 -2.70 8.91
N PHE A 146 6.67 -1.89 8.03
CA PHE A 146 7.41 -0.68 8.42
C PHE A 146 6.55 0.30 9.23
N LEU A 147 5.21 0.25 9.08
CA LEU A 147 4.25 1.05 9.85
C LEU A 147 4.37 0.81 11.35
N ALA A 148 4.82 -0.38 11.77
CA ALA A 148 5.08 -0.67 13.18
C ALA A 148 6.26 0.12 13.76
N GLY A 149 7.23 0.50 12.94
CA GLY A 149 8.39 1.31 13.34
C GLY A 149 7.99 2.73 13.78
N VAL A 150 6.94 3.29 13.19
CA VAL A 150 6.42 4.62 13.52
C VAL A 150 5.82 4.63 14.94
N ILE A 151 4.98 3.65 15.29
CA ILE A 151 4.41 3.54 16.66
C ILE A 151 5.51 3.31 17.71
N LYS A 152 6.47 2.43 17.43
CA LYS A 152 7.55 2.09 18.39
C LYS A 152 8.45 3.29 18.69
N SER A 153 8.72 4.13 17.70
CA SER A 153 9.52 5.34 17.86
C SER A 153 8.82 6.37 18.78
N ASN A 154 7.49 6.48 18.68
CA ASN A 154 6.69 7.36 19.54
C ASN A 154 6.62 6.89 21.00
N LEU A 155 6.43 5.57 21.24
CA LEU A 155 6.44 4.99 22.59
C LEU A 155 7.76 5.23 23.34
N ASN A 156 8.89 5.26 22.63
CA ASN A 156 10.19 5.54 23.22
C ASN A 156 10.32 7.02 23.65
N SER A 157 9.80 7.96 22.87
CA SER A 157 9.81 9.39 23.20
C SER A 157 8.99 9.75 24.47
N VAL A 158 7.88 9.04 24.70
CA VAL A 158 7.05 9.20 25.92
C VAL A 158 7.78 8.64 27.16
N LYS A 159 8.54 7.55 27.02
CA LYS A 159 9.33 6.99 28.13
C LYS A 159 10.48 7.91 28.54
N THR A 160 11.12 8.59 27.59
CA THR A 160 12.19 9.55 27.90
C THR A 160 11.66 10.78 28.65
N THR A 161 10.49 11.29 28.27
CA THR A 161 9.86 12.45 28.93
C THR A 161 9.26 12.14 30.29
N ALA A 162 8.75 10.92 30.52
CA ALA A 162 8.30 10.47 31.83
C ALA A 162 9.46 10.30 32.83
N ASN A 163 10.63 9.81 32.38
CA ASN A 163 11.81 9.65 33.22
C ASN A 163 12.48 10.99 33.62
N HIS A 164 12.15 12.10 32.96
CA HIS A 164 12.65 13.43 33.31
C HIS A 164 11.74 14.22 34.27
N LYS A 165 10.58 13.68 34.69
CA LYS A 165 9.62 14.39 35.56
C LYS A 165 9.65 14.02 37.05
N GLU A 166 10.61 13.23 37.51
CA GLU A 166 10.79 12.98 38.96
C GLU A 166 12.18 13.40 39.49
N LYS A 167 12.22 14.58 40.11
CA LYS A 167 12.63 14.77 41.52
C LYS A 167 12.53 16.26 41.91
N PRO A 168 11.68 16.65 42.87
CA PRO A 168 11.76 17.98 43.49
C PRO A 168 13.04 18.05 44.36
N LYS A 169 13.89 19.05 44.12
CA LYS A 169 15.05 19.37 44.95
C LYS A 169 14.58 19.87 46.33
N ASN A 170 14.67 19.00 47.32
CA ASN A 170 14.39 19.32 48.71
C ASN A 170 15.59 20.09 49.31
N ASN A 171 15.62 21.41 49.15
CA ASN A 171 16.67 22.26 49.74
C ASN A 171 16.39 22.49 51.23
N LYS A 172 16.97 21.65 52.10
CA LYS A 172 17.13 21.95 53.53
C LYS A 172 18.19 23.04 53.71
N SER A 173 17.77 24.28 53.98
CA SER A 173 18.66 25.33 54.49
C SER A 173 19.04 25.02 55.94
N LYS A 174 20.28 24.61 56.20
CA LYS A 174 20.87 24.69 57.55
C LYS A 174 21.66 26.00 57.63
N GLY A 175 21.06 26.99 58.28
CA GLY A 175 21.73 28.24 58.66
C GLY A 175 22.79 27.99 59.75
N ARG A 176 23.97 28.56 59.52
CA ARG A 176 25.16 28.51 60.37
C ARG A 176 25.01 29.50 61.52
N LYS A 177 25.25 29.07 62.76
CA LYS A 177 25.41 29.96 63.92
C LYS A 177 26.68 30.80 63.74
N ILE A 178 26.55 32.11 63.98
CA ILE A 178 27.64 33.01 64.38
C ILE A 178 27.10 33.83 65.54
#